data_AF-A0A9E3K646-F1
#
_entry.id   AF-A0A9E3K646-F1
#
_cell.length_a   1.000
_cell.length_b   1.000
_cell.length_c   1.000
_cell.angle_alpha   90.00
_cell.angle_beta   90.00
_cell.angle_gamma   90.00
#
_symmetry.space_group_name_H-M   'P 1'
#
loop_
_entity.id
_entity.type
_entity.pdbx_description
1 polymer ?
#
loop_
_entity_poly.entity_id
_entity_poly.type
_entity_poly.pdbx_seq_one_letter_code
_entity_poly.pdbx_strand_id
1 'polypeptide(L)'
;DNPKFDLSRTDGITDAVFHILRNANVLKPQRNPNLVVCWGGHSINRVEYNYSKQVGYQMGLRDLDICTGCGPGAMKGPMKGATIGHAKQRLRGGRYLGISEPGIIAAESPNPIVNDLVIMPDIEKRLEAFVRTGHGIVVFPGGAGTAEEILYILGILLHPENAEIPYPLIFTGPETAREYFAQINEFIGLTLGEQAQSLYKIIIDDPELVAKEMQNGIRQVREFRKSRSDAYYFNWLLRIDEEFQRPFKPTHENMRNLKLHKDQETHLLAANLRRAFSGVVAGNVKDEGIRAIEKHGHFEIHGDAAIMGPMDALLASFVAQSRMKLPGKTYTPCYRVIQ
;
A
#
# COMPACT_ATOMS: atom_id res chain seq x y z
N ASP A 1 16.83 8.40 -18.05
CA ASP A 1 17.92 8.85 -17.15
C ASP A 1 18.09 10.35 -17.20
N ASN A 2 17.75 11.03 -16.11
CA ASN A 2 18.04 12.45 -15.94
C ASN A 2 19.35 12.55 -15.14
N PRO A 3 20.44 13.11 -15.70
CA PRO A 3 21.76 13.12 -15.06
C PRO A 3 21.81 13.94 -13.75
N LYS A 4 20.71 14.62 -13.39
CA LYS A 4 20.58 15.38 -12.15
C LYS A 4 20.32 14.54 -10.90
N PHE A 5 19.86 13.29 -11.05
CA PHE A 5 19.55 12.42 -9.90
C PHE A 5 20.44 11.18 -9.93
N ASP A 6 21.19 10.99 -8.85
CA ASP A 6 21.94 9.76 -8.65
C ASP A 6 21.02 8.68 -8.05
N LEU A 7 20.41 7.89 -8.93
CA LEU A 7 19.53 6.78 -8.54
C LEU A 7 20.29 5.61 -7.89
N SER A 8 21.63 5.71 -7.76
CA SER A 8 22.41 4.77 -6.96
C SER A 8 22.36 5.07 -5.46
N ARG A 9 21.86 6.25 -5.05
CA ARG A 9 21.74 6.65 -3.64
C ARG A 9 20.29 6.85 -3.21
N THR A 10 19.99 6.58 -1.95
CA THR A 10 18.67 6.74 -1.33
C THR A 10 18.09 8.15 -1.43
N ASP A 11 18.93 9.17 -1.22
CA ASP A 11 18.54 10.58 -1.35
C ASP A 11 18.21 10.94 -2.80
N GLY A 12 19.03 10.49 -3.76
CA GLY A 12 18.78 10.70 -5.18
C GLY A 12 17.50 10.02 -5.69
N ILE A 13 17.13 8.85 -5.16
CA ILE A 13 15.83 8.20 -5.45
C ILE A 13 14.68 9.05 -4.89
N THR A 14 14.77 9.49 -3.63
CA THR A 14 13.76 10.33 -2.98
C THR A 14 13.54 11.63 -3.75
N ASP A 15 14.63 12.28 -4.15
CA ASP A 15 14.60 13.50 -4.96
C ASP A 15 13.91 13.26 -6.30
N ALA A 16 14.21 12.16 -6.99
CA ALA A 16 13.53 11.82 -8.24
C ALA A 16 12.01 11.66 -8.04
N VAL A 17 11.57 10.98 -6.98
CA VAL A 17 10.14 10.84 -6.62
C VAL A 17 9.51 12.21 -6.37
N PHE A 18 10.14 13.05 -5.54
CA PHE A 18 9.69 14.41 -5.27
C PHE A 18 9.57 15.23 -6.55
N HIS A 19 10.57 15.18 -7.42
CA HIS A 19 10.59 15.95 -8.67
C HIS A 19 9.49 15.53 -9.66
N ILE A 20 9.19 14.23 -9.76
CA ILE A 20 8.08 13.72 -10.58
C ILE A 20 6.75 14.25 -10.04
N LEU A 21 6.52 14.14 -8.73
CA LEU A 21 5.30 14.64 -8.07
C LEU A 21 5.15 16.16 -8.20
N ARG A 22 6.25 16.90 -8.05
CA ARG A 22 6.29 18.35 -8.22
C ARG A 22 5.95 18.75 -9.66
N ASN A 23 6.54 18.06 -10.64
CA ASN A 23 6.28 18.32 -12.06
C ASN A 23 4.83 17.99 -12.45
N ALA A 24 4.24 16.96 -11.86
CA ALA A 24 2.83 16.63 -12.01
C ALA A 24 1.89 17.62 -11.28
N ASN A 25 2.44 18.63 -10.60
CA ASN A 25 1.69 19.66 -9.88
C ASN A 25 0.77 19.09 -8.77
N VAL A 26 1.14 17.94 -8.18
CA VAL A 26 0.34 17.31 -7.11
C VAL A 26 0.84 17.67 -5.71
N LEU A 27 2.05 18.23 -5.60
CA LEU A 27 2.55 18.81 -4.36
C LEU A 27 2.02 20.24 -4.26
N LYS A 28 1.05 20.47 -3.36
CA LYS A 28 0.37 21.77 -3.21
C LYS A 28 0.88 22.48 -1.93
N PRO A 29 1.76 23.48 -2.06
CA PRO A 29 2.12 24.34 -0.93
C PRO A 29 0.89 25.04 -0.35
N GLN A 30 0.98 25.46 0.92
CA GLN A 30 -0.07 26.23 1.62
C GLN A 30 -1.41 25.51 1.83
N ARG A 31 -1.49 24.19 1.59
CA ARG A 31 -2.62 23.36 2.03
C ARG A 31 -2.27 22.65 3.33
N ASN A 32 -3.21 22.61 4.28
CA ASN A 32 -3.06 21.76 5.46
C ASN A 32 -3.08 20.28 5.04
N PRO A 33 -2.42 19.39 5.79
CA PRO A 33 -2.54 17.95 5.64
C PRO A 33 -4.00 17.48 5.55
N ASN A 34 -4.37 16.81 4.45
CA ASN A 34 -5.71 16.26 4.25
C ASN A 34 -5.79 15.07 3.28
N LEU A 35 -4.67 14.66 2.67
CA LEU A 35 -4.64 13.56 1.70
C LEU A 35 -4.54 12.20 2.40
N VAL A 36 -5.53 11.34 2.21
CA VAL A 36 -5.57 9.96 2.73
C VAL A 36 -5.31 8.99 1.58
N VAL A 37 -4.33 8.11 1.75
CA VAL A 37 -4.08 7.02 0.82
C VAL A 37 -5.03 5.87 1.14
N CYS A 38 -5.68 5.30 0.13
CA CYS A 38 -6.52 4.12 0.26
C CYS A 38 -5.96 2.96 -0.56
N TRP A 39 -5.62 1.90 0.15
CA TRP A 39 -5.15 0.63 -0.40
C TRP A 39 -6.20 -0.46 -0.23
N GLY A 40 -6.16 -1.48 -1.07
CA GLY A 40 -7.07 -2.62 -1.01
C GLY A 40 -7.23 -3.33 -2.35
N GLY A 41 -8.01 -4.41 -2.35
CA GLY A 41 -8.09 -5.31 -3.49
C GLY A 41 -8.71 -4.70 -4.74
N HIS A 42 -8.13 -5.03 -5.90
CA HIS A 42 -8.75 -4.82 -7.21
C HIS A 42 -9.99 -5.72 -7.42
N SER A 43 -9.96 -6.94 -6.84
CA SER A 43 -11.04 -7.93 -6.83
C SER A 43 -11.63 -8.04 -5.43
N ILE A 44 -12.79 -7.42 -5.22
CA ILE A 44 -13.51 -7.43 -3.94
C ILE A 44 -15.01 -7.64 -4.18
N ASN A 45 -15.70 -8.20 -3.19
CA ASN A 45 -17.13 -8.45 -3.29
C ASN A 45 -17.95 -7.14 -3.19
N ARG A 46 -19.26 -7.23 -3.43
CA ARG A 46 -20.15 -6.06 -3.41
C ARG A 46 -20.25 -5.40 -2.03
N VAL A 47 -20.17 -6.17 -0.95
CA VAL A 47 -20.26 -5.68 0.43
C VAL A 47 -19.01 -4.84 0.75
N GLU A 48 -17.81 -5.38 0.49
CA GLU A 48 -16.54 -4.67 0.64
C GLU A 48 -16.48 -3.41 -0.24
N TYR A 49 -16.93 -3.50 -1.50
CA TYR A 49 -16.97 -2.34 -2.38
C TYR A 49 -17.92 -1.25 -1.86
N ASN A 50 -19.09 -1.62 -1.34
CA ASN A 50 -20.02 -0.67 -0.75
C ASN A 50 -19.47 -0.04 0.53
N TYR A 51 -18.82 -0.83 1.38
CA TYR A 51 -18.15 -0.35 2.59
C TYR A 51 -17.05 0.67 2.25
N SER A 52 -16.19 0.38 1.26
CA SER A 52 -15.15 1.33 0.84
C SER A 52 -15.71 2.67 0.35
N LYS A 53 -16.88 2.67 -0.31
CA LYS A 53 -17.60 3.91 -0.67
C LYS A 53 -18.12 4.65 0.57
N GLN A 54 -18.64 3.93 1.57
CA GLN A 54 -19.12 4.56 2.80
C GLN A 54 -17.97 5.21 3.58
N VAL A 55 -16.82 4.55 3.68
CA VAL A 55 -15.62 5.13 4.30
C VAL A 55 -15.18 6.37 3.51
N GLY A 56 -15.08 6.28 2.19
CA GLY A 56 -14.80 7.43 1.32
C GLY A 56 -15.78 8.58 1.52
N TYR A 57 -17.07 8.30 1.63
CA TYR A 57 -18.10 9.29 1.91
C TYR A 57 -17.88 9.98 3.26
N GLN A 58 -17.60 9.23 4.31
CA GLN A 58 -17.33 9.78 5.65
C GLN A 58 -16.05 10.62 5.70
N MET A 59 -15.01 10.23 4.95
CA MET A 59 -13.80 11.04 4.78
C MET A 59 -14.08 12.33 4.00
N GLY A 60 -14.88 12.25 2.92
CA GLY A 60 -15.29 13.42 2.14
C GLY A 60 -16.15 14.41 2.95
N LEU A 61 -16.96 13.94 3.90
CA LEU A 61 -17.68 14.83 4.83
C LEU A 61 -16.77 15.61 5.78
N ARG A 62 -15.48 15.28 5.85
CA ARG A 62 -14.47 15.86 6.73
C ARG A 62 -13.36 16.58 5.96
N ASP A 63 -13.62 16.92 4.69
CA ASP A 63 -12.70 17.60 3.77
C ASP A 63 -11.37 16.86 3.52
N LEU A 64 -11.38 15.52 3.71
CA LEU A 64 -10.23 14.68 3.40
C LEU A 64 -10.23 14.33 1.91
N ASP A 65 -9.08 14.50 1.28
CA ASP A 65 -8.81 14.13 -0.11
C ASP A 65 -8.36 12.67 -0.20
N ILE A 66 -8.50 12.05 -1.38
CA ILE A 66 -8.24 10.62 -1.56
C ILE A 66 -7.09 10.40 -2.55
N CYS A 67 -6.17 9.52 -2.19
CA CYS A 67 -5.13 8.98 -3.08
C CYS A 67 -5.27 7.46 -3.21
N THR A 68 -5.18 6.89 -4.41
CA THR A 68 -5.24 5.42 -4.62
C THR A 68 -4.29 4.95 -5.72
N GLY A 69 -4.22 3.63 -5.91
CA GLY A 69 -3.56 2.94 -7.03
C GLY A 69 -4.31 2.97 -8.37
N CYS A 70 -5.33 3.82 -8.51
CA CYS A 70 -6.11 4.05 -9.74
C CYS A 70 -7.07 2.92 -10.17
N GLY A 71 -6.80 1.66 -9.83
CA GLY A 71 -7.54 0.48 -10.31
C GLY A 71 -9.00 0.32 -9.86
N PRO A 72 -9.61 -0.86 -10.11
CA PRO A 72 -10.99 -1.15 -9.71
C PRO A 72 -11.10 -1.44 -8.20
N GLY A 73 -12.26 -1.95 -7.77
CA GLY A 73 -12.46 -2.37 -6.38
C GLY A 73 -12.23 -1.25 -5.36
N ALA A 74 -11.39 -1.53 -4.36
CA ALA A 74 -11.09 -0.62 -3.26
C ALA A 74 -10.29 0.63 -3.70
N MET A 75 -9.68 0.62 -4.88
CA MET A 75 -8.97 1.78 -5.45
C MET A 75 -9.91 2.79 -6.13
N LYS A 76 -11.19 2.44 -6.31
CA LYS A 76 -12.23 3.28 -6.92
C LYS A 76 -13.36 3.65 -5.96
N GLY A 77 -13.76 2.73 -5.07
CA GLY A 77 -14.87 2.91 -4.14
C GLY A 77 -14.74 4.18 -3.28
N PRO A 78 -13.62 4.39 -2.57
CA PRO A 78 -13.43 5.55 -1.70
C PRO A 78 -13.59 6.89 -2.43
N MET A 79 -13.04 7.02 -3.65
CA MET A 79 -13.20 8.23 -4.45
C MET A 79 -14.67 8.52 -4.78
N LYS A 80 -15.44 7.50 -5.18
CA LYS A 80 -16.88 7.66 -5.46
C LYS A 80 -17.66 8.13 -4.22
N GLY A 81 -17.32 7.60 -3.05
CA GLY A 81 -17.91 8.03 -1.79
C GLY A 81 -17.55 9.49 -1.47
N ALA A 82 -16.27 9.81 -1.53
CA ALA A 82 -15.72 11.12 -1.20
C ALA A 82 -16.31 12.21 -2.09
N THR A 83 -16.58 11.95 -3.37
CA THR A 83 -17.28 12.91 -4.26
C THR A 83 -18.63 13.35 -3.75
N ILE A 84 -19.40 12.43 -3.16
CA ILE A 84 -20.69 12.80 -2.55
C ILE A 84 -20.48 13.54 -1.23
N GLY A 85 -19.48 13.13 -0.43
CA GLY A 85 -19.13 13.81 0.82
C GLY A 85 -18.69 15.27 0.59
N HIS A 86 -17.73 15.48 -0.31
CA HIS A 86 -17.24 16.79 -0.73
C HIS A 86 -18.36 17.67 -1.29
N ALA A 87 -19.24 17.11 -2.13
CA ALA A 87 -20.37 17.86 -2.67
C ALA A 87 -21.31 18.37 -1.55
N LYS A 88 -21.58 17.56 -0.52
CA LYS A 88 -22.38 17.98 0.65
C LYS A 88 -21.69 19.08 1.46
N GLN A 89 -20.36 19.05 1.58
CA GLN A 89 -19.57 20.10 2.22
C GLN A 89 -19.28 21.30 1.30
N ARG A 90 -19.81 21.29 0.08
CA ARG A 90 -19.59 22.34 -0.94
C ARG A 90 -18.11 22.54 -1.29
N LEU A 91 -17.29 21.50 -1.13
CA LEU A 91 -15.88 21.51 -1.50
C LEU A 91 -15.75 21.37 -3.03
N ARG A 92 -15.36 22.46 -3.70
CA ARG A 92 -15.27 22.53 -5.18
C ARG A 92 -13.96 22.00 -5.77
N GLY A 93 -12.95 21.73 -4.94
CA GLY A 93 -11.59 21.37 -5.36
C GLY A 93 -11.04 20.11 -4.67
N GLY A 94 -11.91 19.12 -4.47
CA GLY A 94 -11.52 17.81 -3.93
C GLY A 94 -10.49 17.12 -4.83
N ARG A 95 -9.47 16.53 -4.22
CA ARG A 95 -8.39 15.85 -4.93
C ARG A 95 -8.59 14.34 -4.90
N TYR A 96 -8.53 13.76 -6.09
CA TYR A 96 -8.59 12.33 -6.34
C TYR A 96 -7.31 11.94 -7.07
N LEU A 97 -6.25 11.74 -6.28
CA LEU A 97 -4.91 11.46 -6.78
C LEU A 97 -4.77 9.97 -7.10
N GLY A 98 -4.51 9.66 -8.35
CA GLY A 98 -4.09 8.34 -8.79
C GLY A 98 -2.58 8.27 -8.93
N ILE A 99 -1.93 7.28 -8.32
CA ILE A 99 -0.50 6.98 -8.55
C ILE A 99 -0.39 5.55 -9.10
N SER A 100 0.12 5.43 -10.33
CA SER A 100 0.33 4.16 -11.03
C SER A 100 1.76 4.06 -11.58
N GLU A 101 2.07 2.96 -12.26
CA GLU A 101 3.37 2.72 -12.92
C GLU A 101 3.18 1.83 -14.17
N PRO A 102 4.11 1.84 -15.16
CA PRO A 102 3.93 1.16 -16.43
C PRO A 102 3.61 -0.33 -16.35
N GLY A 103 4.19 -1.05 -15.39
CA GLY A 103 4.05 -2.50 -15.22
C GLY A 103 2.68 -2.96 -14.73
N ILE A 104 1.85 -2.07 -14.17
CA ILE A 104 0.55 -2.41 -13.59
C ILE A 104 -0.62 -1.64 -14.20
N ILE A 105 -0.37 -0.50 -14.87
CA ILE A 105 -1.44 0.39 -15.37
C ILE A 105 -2.39 -0.30 -16.37
N ALA A 106 -1.94 -1.32 -17.09
CA ALA A 106 -2.79 -2.11 -17.97
C ALA A 106 -3.74 -3.05 -17.21
N ALA A 107 -3.30 -3.59 -16.07
CA ALA A 107 -4.11 -4.47 -15.22
C ALA A 107 -5.03 -3.67 -14.28
N GLU A 108 -4.56 -2.52 -13.80
CA GLU A 108 -5.22 -1.65 -12.84
C GLU A 108 -5.39 -0.24 -13.41
N SER A 109 -6.11 -0.16 -14.54
CA SER A 109 -6.24 1.10 -15.27
C SER A 109 -6.93 2.21 -14.48
N PRO A 110 -6.51 3.48 -14.67
CA PRO A 110 -7.09 4.59 -13.94
C PRO A 110 -8.58 4.75 -14.20
N ASN A 111 -9.33 4.79 -13.11
CA ASN A 111 -10.75 5.06 -13.16
C ASN A 111 -11.02 6.55 -13.49
N PRO A 112 -12.12 6.91 -14.19
CA PRO A 112 -12.37 8.29 -14.63
C PRO A 112 -12.68 9.31 -13.53
N ILE A 113 -12.76 8.91 -12.25
CA ILE A 113 -12.96 9.86 -11.14
C ILE A 113 -11.64 10.43 -10.63
N VAL A 114 -10.51 9.79 -10.98
CA VAL A 114 -9.16 10.35 -10.80
C VAL A 114 -9.06 11.67 -11.55
N ASN A 115 -8.69 12.75 -10.86
CA ASN A 115 -8.53 14.08 -11.45
C ASN A 115 -7.08 14.58 -11.46
N ASP A 116 -6.20 13.97 -10.66
CA ASP A 116 -4.75 14.11 -10.73
C ASP A 116 -4.15 12.71 -10.94
N LEU A 117 -3.45 12.46 -12.05
CA LEU A 117 -2.79 11.17 -12.32
C LEU A 117 -1.28 11.35 -12.39
N VAL A 118 -0.54 10.50 -11.67
CA VAL A 118 0.93 10.45 -11.71
C VAL A 118 1.37 9.03 -12.07
N ILE A 119 2.26 8.92 -13.06
CA ILE A 119 2.87 7.66 -13.46
C ILE A 119 4.31 7.65 -12.95
N MET A 120 4.58 6.80 -11.98
CA MET A 120 5.92 6.58 -11.45
C MET A 120 6.70 5.60 -12.32
N PRO A 121 8.05 5.62 -12.29
CA PRO A 121 8.85 4.77 -13.17
C PRO A 121 8.75 3.28 -12.86
N ASP A 122 8.54 2.92 -11.59
CA ASP A 122 8.50 1.56 -11.08
C ASP A 122 7.64 1.45 -9.81
N ILE A 123 7.44 0.23 -9.32
CA ILE A 123 6.64 -0.08 -8.13
C ILE A 123 7.21 0.57 -6.88
N GLU A 124 8.52 0.53 -6.68
CA GLU A 124 9.15 1.05 -5.47
C GLU A 124 9.00 2.57 -5.37
N LYS A 125 9.19 3.30 -6.49
CA LYS A 125 8.93 4.75 -6.53
C LYS A 125 7.44 5.07 -6.40
N ARG A 126 6.55 4.21 -6.88
CA ARG A 126 5.09 4.30 -6.62
C ARG A 126 4.79 4.17 -5.12
N LEU A 127 5.36 3.17 -4.45
CA LEU A 127 5.19 2.94 -3.02
C LEU A 127 5.76 4.11 -2.19
N GLU A 128 6.94 4.60 -2.54
CA GLU A 128 7.53 5.79 -1.89
C GLU A 128 6.64 7.02 -2.09
N ALA A 129 6.11 7.23 -3.30
CA ALA A 129 5.21 8.35 -3.57
C ALA A 129 3.95 8.33 -2.69
N PHE A 130 3.38 7.14 -2.42
CA PHE A 130 2.24 7.02 -1.50
C PHE A 130 2.61 7.47 -0.08
N VAL A 131 3.69 6.94 0.49
CA VAL A 131 4.03 7.19 1.90
C VAL A 131 4.60 8.59 2.14
N ARG A 132 5.16 9.22 1.11
CA ARG A 132 5.65 10.60 1.18
C ARG A 132 4.53 11.62 1.07
N THR A 133 3.51 11.37 0.23
CA THR A 133 2.42 12.34 -0.03
C THR A 133 1.20 12.14 0.86
N GLY A 134 0.95 10.90 1.30
CA GLY A 134 -0.11 10.57 2.24
C GLY A 134 0.15 11.15 3.62
N HIS A 135 -0.91 11.62 4.27
CA HIS A 135 -0.87 12.01 5.68
C HIS A 135 -1.45 10.91 6.59
N GLY A 136 -1.87 9.81 5.98
CA GLY A 136 -2.48 8.66 6.61
C GLY A 136 -2.91 7.65 5.57
N ILE A 137 -3.03 6.40 5.98
CA ILE A 137 -3.40 5.27 5.11
C ILE A 137 -4.61 4.55 5.70
N VAL A 138 -5.60 4.29 4.84
CA VAL A 138 -6.67 3.33 5.08
C VAL A 138 -6.43 2.11 4.20
N VAL A 139 -6.43 0.92 4.81
CA VAL A 139 -6.27 -0.36 4.10
C VAL A 139 -7.57 -1.15 4.19
N PHE A 140 -8.15 -1.45 3.03
CA PHE A 140 -9.29 -2.35 2.87
C PHE A 140 -8.84 -3.78 2.57
N PRO A 141 -9.72 -4.79 2.66
CA PRO A 141 -9.38 -6.15 2.26
C PRO A 141 -8.85 -6.23 0.82
N GLY A 142 -7.80 -7.02 0.63
CA GLY A 142 -7.12 -7.21 -0.65
C GLY A 142 -6.29 -8.49 -0.69
N GLY A 143 -5.64 -8.72 -1.83
CA GLY A 143 -4.77 -9.87 -2.07
C GLY A 143 -3.29 -9.55 -1.89
N ALA A 144 -2.43 -10.23 -2.66
CA ALA A 144 -0.98 -10.09 -2.58
C ALA A 144 -0.45 -8.66 -2.71
N GLY A 145 -1.02 -7.84 -3.61
CA GLY A 145 -0.60 -6.44 -3.77
C GLY A 145 -0.89 -5.57 -2.55
N THR A 146 -2.02 -5.79 -1.88
CA THR A 146 -2.34 -5.07 -0.64
C THR A 146 -1.44 -5.56 0.51
N ALA A 147 -1.10 -6.84 0.56
CA ALA A 147 -0.13 -7.36 1.52
C ALA A 147 1.28 -6.77 1.30
N GLU A 148 1.71 -6.63 0.04
CA GLU A 148 2.96 -5.93 -0.32
C GLU A 148 2.96 -4.48 0.22
N GLU A 149 1.88 -3.74 0.00
CA GLU A 149 1.71 -2.36 0.48
C GLU A 149 1.73 -2.28 2.02
N ILE A 150 1.08 -3.21 2.72
CA ILE A 150 1.10 -3.31 4.20
C ILE A 150 2.53 -3.56 4.71
N LEU A 151 3.23 -4.54 4.13
CA LEU A 151 4.60 -4.89 4.55
C LEU A 151 5.59 -3.76 4.27
N TYR A 152 5.37 -3.01 3.18
CA TYR A 152 6.15 -1.83 2.86
C TYR A 152 6.03 -0.74 3.94
N ILE A 153 4.80 -0.33 4.29
CA ILE A 153 4.62 0.73 5.30
C ILE A 153 5.05 0.26 6.70
N LEU A 154 4.75 -0.98 7.09
CA LEU A 154 5.17 -1.49 8.40
C LEU A 154 6.69 -1.57 8.50
N GLY A 155 7.36 -2.05 7.46
CA GLY A 155 8.81 -2.08 7.42
C GLY A 155 9.44 -0.69 7.60
N ILE A 156 8.88 0.33 6.93
CA ILE A 156 9.31 1.72 7.11
C ILE A 156 9.07 2.18 8.55
N LEU A 157 7.85 2.02 9.08
CA LEU A 157 7.50 2.53 10.42
C LEU A 157 8.21 1.78 11.56
N LEU A 158 8.66 0.55 11.33
CA LEU A 158 9.51 -0.21 12.27
C LEU A 158 10.96 0.26 12.31
N HIS A 159 11.40 1.08 11.36
CA HIS A 159 12.75 1.62 11.39
C HIS A 159 12.94 2.52 12.63
N PRO A 160 14.05 2.38 13.40
CA PRO A 160 14.23 3.12 14.65
C PRO A 160 14.11 4.64 14.53
N GLU A 161 14.62 5.23 13.44
CA GLU A 161 14.51 6.68 13.17
C GLU A 161 13.08 7.18 12.92
N ASN A 162 12.13 6.27 12.67
CA ASN A 162 10.72 6.62 12.44
C ASN A 162 9.86 6.48 13.70
N ALA A 163 10.42 6.06 14.85
CA ALA A 163 9.66 5.75 16.06
C ALA A 163 8.78 6.90 16.57
N GLU A 164 9.19 8.16 16.34
CA GLU A 164 8.43 9.34 16.75
C GLU A 164 7.49 9.89 15.65
N ILE A 165 7.55 9.38 14.42
CA ILE A 165 6.76 9.92 13.32
C ILE A 165 5.31 9.47 13.48
N PRO A 166 4.35 10.39 13.72
CA PRO A 166 2.94 10.02 13.70
C PRO A 166 2.56 9.64 12.27
N TYR A 167 2.00 8.45 12.11
CA TYR A 167 1.52 7.98 10.83
C TYR A 167 0.22 7.19 11.01
N PRO A 168 -0.97 7.80 10.86
CA PRO A 168 -2.22 7.11 11.07
C PRO A 168 -2.42 6.01 10.01
N LEU A 169 -2.43 4.77 10.47
CA LEU A 169 -2.63 3.56 9.67
C LEU A 169 -3.84 2.80 10.19
N ILE A 170 -4.88 2.69 9.37
CA ILE A 170 -6.15 2.06 9.76
C ILE A 170 -6.49 0.93 8.79
N PHE A 171 -6.64 -0.28 9.32
CA PHE A 171 -7.16 -1.42 8.61
C PHE A 171 -8.66 -1.52 8.85
N THR A 172 -9.46 -1.62 7.80
CA THR A 172 -10.92 -1.56 7.95
C THR A 172 -11.69 -2.30 6.86
N GLY A 173 -12.83 -2.86 7.24
CA GLY A 173 -13.73 -3.56 6.34
C GLY A 173 -15.11 -3.72 6.97
N PRO A 174 -16.08 -4.23 6.20
CA PRO A 174 -17.40 -4.59 6.73
C PRO A 174 -17.27 -5.73 7.75
N GLU A 175 -18.35 -6.04 8.48
CA GLU A 175 -18.38 -7.15 9.44
C GLU A 175 -17.88 -8.48 8.84
N THR A 176 -18.22 -8.76 7.58
CA THR A 176 -17.77 -9.97 6.86
C THR A 176 -16.26 -10.05 6.64
N ALA A 177 -15.50 -8.98 6.89
CA ALA A 177 -14.04 -8.93 6.77
C ALA A 177 -13.32 -9.13 8.12
N ARG A 178 -14.05 -9.39 9.22
CA ARG A 178 -13.46 -9.61 10.55
C ARG A 178 -12.41 -10.73 10.55
N GLU A 179 -12.74 -11.87 9.97
CA GLU A 179 -11.82 -13.02 9.89
C GLU A 179 -10.60 -12.72 9.00
N TYR A 180 -10.80 -12.01 7.88
CA TYR A 180 -9.70 -11.56 7.02
C TYR A 180 -8.68 -10.71 7.81
N PHE A 181 -9.16 -9.72 8.57
CA PHE A 181 -8.26 -8.88 9.36
C PHE A 181 -7.67 -9.60 10.58
N ALA A 182 -8.35 -10.61 11.13
CA ALA A 182 -7.76 -11.48 12.14
C ALA A 182 -6.56 -12.25 11.57
N GLN A 183 -6.68 -12.82 10.37
CA GLN A 183 -5.59 -13.52 9.68
C GLN A 183 -4.42 -12.59 9.33
N ILE A 184 -4.69 -11.37 8.85
CA ILE A 184 -3.66 -10.36 8.58
C ILE A 184 -2.93 -9.98 9.88
N ASN A 185 -3.69 -9.72 10.95
CA ASN A 185 -3.13 -9.35 12.25
C ASN A 185 -2.25 -10.47 12.82
N GLU A 186 -2.74 -11.71 12.77
CA GLU A 186 -2.00 -12.89 13.21
C GLU A 186 -0.71 -13.08 12.39
N PHE A 187 -0.78 -13.00 11.06
CA PHE A 187 0.39 -13.07 10.20
C PHE A 187 1.45 -12.01 10.56
N ILE A 188 1.03 -10.76 10.76
CA ILE A 188 1.94 -9.67 11.17
C ILE A 188 2.55 -9.96 12.54
N GLY A 189 1.77 -10.43 13.51
CA GLY A 189 2.27 -10.78 14.85
C GLY A 189 3.26 -11.94 14.82
N LEU A 190 2.97 -13.00 14.06
CA LEU A 190 3.85 -14.17 13.95
C LEU A 190 5.15 -13.87 13.21
N THR A 191 5.15 -12.92 12.27
CA THR A 191 6.32 -12.60 11.45
C THR A 191 7.10 -11.38 11.96
N LEU A 192 6.43 -10.26 12.17
CA LEU A 192 7.03 -8.96 12.52
C LEU A 192 6.85 -8.58 14.01
N GLY A 193 6.04 -9.33 14.77
CA GLY A 193 5.88 -9.14 16.22
C GLY A 193 4.88 -8.06 16.64
N GLU A 194 4.67 -7.94 17.95
CA GLU A 194 3.69 -7.03 18.56
C GLU A 194 3.99 -5.56 18.29
N GLN A 195 5.26 -5.18 18.16
CA GLN A 195 5.64 -3.82 17.80
C GLN A 195 5.01 -3.41 16.47
N ALA A 196 5.04 -4.31 15.47
CA ALA A 196 4.40 -4.07 14.17
C ALA A 196 2.88 -3.95 14.30
N GLN A 197 2.25 -4.76 15.15
CA GLN A 197 0.81 -4.69 15.41
C GLN A 197 0.39 -3.37 16.08
N SER A 198 1.27 -2.77 16.88
CA SER A 198 0.99 -1.51 17.56
C SER A 198 0.95 -0.29 16.63
N LEU A 199 1.47 -0.42 15.40
CA LEU A 199 1.56 0.65 14.41
C LEU A 199 0.26 0.92 13.63
N TYR A 200 -0.78 0.08 13.80
CA TYR A 200 -2.06 0.27 13.13
C TYR A 200 -3.25 0.02 14.06
N LYS A 201 -4.42 0.49 13.61
CA LYS A 201 -5.71 0.17 14.24
C LYS A 201 -6.56 -0.67 13.29
N ILE A 202 -7.27 -1.66 13.82
CA ILE A 202 -8.29 -2.40 13.08
C ILE A 202 -9.67 -1.88 13.50
N ILE A 203 -10.45 -1.37 12.54
CA ILE A 203 -11.81 -0.87 12.76
C ILE A 203 -12.76 -1.64 11.85
N ILE A 204 -13.66 -2.43 12.43
CA ILE A 204 -14.63 -3.25 11.69
C ILE A 204 -16.01 -2.58 11.71
N ASP A 205 -16.62 -2.50 10.54
CA ASP A 205 -18.01 -2.06 10.32
C ASP A 205 -18.37 -0.65 10.82
N ASP A 206 -17.39 0.25 10.97
CA ASP A 206 -17.63 1.64 11.39
C ASP A 206 -16.92 2.66 10.49
N PRO A 207 -17.53 3.01 9.33
CA PRO A 207 -16.97 3.99 8.41
C PRO A 207 -16.79 5.39 9.01
N GLU A 208 -17.63 5.76 9.98
CA GLU A 208 -17.58 7.08 10.59
C GLU A 208 -16.40 7.19 11.54
N LEU A 209 -16.17 6.15 12.37
CA LEU A 209 -15.02 6.07 13.26
C LEU A 209 -13.71 6.08 12.47
N VAL A 210 -13.62 5.34 11.36
CA VAL A 210 -12.43 5.39 10.47
C VAL A 210 -12.11 6.82 10.06
N ALA A 211 -13.10 7.57 9.59
CA ALA A 211 -12.89 8.94 9.13
C ALA A 211 -12.57 9.92 10.29
N LYS A 212 -13.13 9.71 11.48
CA LYS A 212 -12.81 10.48 12.70
C LYS A 212 -11.36 10.22 13.16
N GLU A 213 -10.96 8.96 13.26
CA GLU A 213 -9.61 8.56 13.65
C GLU A 213 -8.58 9.06 12.65
N MET A 214 -8.86 8.96 11.35
CA MET A 214 -8.00 9.49 10.30
C MET A 214 -7.84 11.02 10.41
N GLN A 215 -8.94 11.75 10.59
CA GLN A 215 -8.90 13.21 10.78
C GLN A 215 -8.07 13.59 12.02
N ASN A 216 -8.24 12.87 13.13
CA ASN A 216 -7.48 13.11 14.36
C ASN A 216 -5.98 12.81 14.18
N GLY A 217 -5.63 11.70 13.54
CA GLY A 217 -4.24 11.36 13.22
C GLY A 217 -3.59 12.38 12.30
N ILE A 218 -4.30 12.86 11.28
CA ILE A 218 -3.79 13.90 10.37
C ILE A 218 -3.54 15.23 11.10
N ARG A 219 -4.31 15.56 12.15
CA ARG A 219 -3.99 16.71 13.02
C ARG A 219 -2.66 16.52 13.73
N GLN A 220 -2.37 15.32 14.24
CA GLN A 220 -1.07 15.01 14.86
C GLN A 220 0.07 15.10 13.85
N VAL A 221 -0.13 14.60 12.63
CA VAL A 221 0.83 14.76 11.51
C VAL A 221 1.11 16.23 11.24
N ARG A 222 0.08 17.07 11.18
CA ARG A 222 0.24 18.52 10.97
C ARG A 222 1.09 19.15 12.07
N GLU A 223 0.78 18.89 13.33
CA GLU A 223 1.53 19.49 14.45
C GLU A 223 2.98 18.99 14.48
N PHE A 224 3.22 17.71 14.18
CA PHE A 224 4.57 17.14 14.08
C PHE A 224 5.39 17.78 12.96
N ARG A 225 4.84 17.87 11.75
CA ARG A 225 5.54 18.50 10.61
C ARG A 225 5.87 19.96 10.90
N LYS A 226 4.93 20.67 11.54
CA LYS A 226 5.12 22.06 11.95
C LYS A 226 6.24 22.21 12.99
N SER A 227 6.27 21.36 14.03
CA SER A 227 7.28 21.43 15.09
C SER A 227 8.68 21.04 14.60
N ARG A 228 8.77 20.18 13.60
CA ARG A 228 10.02 19.71 12.99
C ARG A 228 10.44 20.50 11.73
N SER A 229 9.69 21.54 11.34
CA SER A 229 9.92 22.32 10.11
C SER A 229 9.95 21.49 8.81
N ASP A 230 9.15 20.43 8.75
CA ASP A 230 8.98 19.60 7.55
C ASP A 230 7.79 20.08 6.70
N ALA A 231 7.80 19.75 5.41
CA ALA A 231 6.74 20.11 4.51
C ALA A 231 5.46 19.31 4.83
N TYR A 232 4.31 19.96 4.65
CA TYR A 232 3.02 19.27 4.70
C TYR A 232 2.83 18.38 3.47
N TYR A 233 3.15 18.90 2.29
CA TYR A 233 2.86 18.23 1.01
C TYR A 233 3.79 17.04 0.67
N PHE A 234 4.89 16.86 1.41
CA PHE A 234 5.84 15.76 1.21
C PHE A 234 6.58 15.47 2.52
N ASN A 235 6.58 14.23 2.98
CA ASN A 235 7.20 13.80 4.25
C ASN A 235 8.70 13.58 4.07
N TRP A 236 9.54 14.61 4.23
CA TRP A 236 10.99 14.45 4.07
C TRP A 236 11.62 13.71 5.25
N LEU A 237 11.04 13.85 6.45
CA LEU A 237 11.60 13.24 7.67
C LEU A 237 11.40 11.72 7.75
N LEU A 238 10.51 11.15 6.93
CA LEU A 238 10.34 9.70 6.88
C LEU A 238 11.64 9.02 6.41
N ARG A 239 12.26 8.23 7.27
CA ARG A 239 13.41 7.41 6.89
C ARG A 239 12.93 6.22 6.08
N ILE A 240 13.39 6.11 4.83
CA ILE A 240 13.12 4.96 3.97
C ILE A 240 14.47 4.39 3.56
N ASP A 241 14.78 3.18 4.02
CA ASP A 241 16.03 2.52 3.66
C ASP A 241 16.03 2.05 2.21
N GLU A 242 17.24 1.93 1.68
CA GLU A 242 17.53 1.46 0.32
C GLU A 242 16.81 0.14 -0.01
N GLU A 243 16.64 -0.76 0.97
CA GLU A 243 15.94 -2.04 0.82
C GLU A 243 14.48 -1.90 0.36
N PHE A 244 13.86 -0.76 0.67
CA PHE A 244 12.50 -0.40 0.24
C PHE A 244 12.47 0.40 -1.06
N GLN A 245 13.59 1.00 -1.48
CA GLN A 245 13.66 1.86 -2.67
C GLN A 245 14.21 1.15 -3.91
N ARG A 246 15.06 0.14 -3.72
CA ARG A 246 15.68 -0.60 -4.82
C ARG A 246 14.65 -1.43 -5.56
N PRO A 247 14.53 -1.26 -6.90
CA PRO A 247 13.66 -2.09 -7.72
C PRO A 247 13.96 -3.57 -7.56
N PHE A 248 12.93 -4.36 -7.26
CA PHE A 248 13.06 -5.81 -7.18
C PHE A 248 12.63 -6.48 -8.48
N LYS A 249 13.54 -7.25 -9.10
CA LYS A 249 13.22 -8.08 -10.27
C LYS A 249 12.89 -9.50 -9.80
N PRO A 250 11.64 -9.98 -9.94
CA PRO A 250 11.23 -11.29 -9.44
C PRO A 250 11.61 -12.41 -10.42
N THR A 251 12.89 -12.79 -10.43
CA THR A 251 13.35 -14.03 -11.08
C THR A 251 13.26 -15.21 -10.11
N HIS A 252 13.25 -16.45 -10.60
CA HIS A 252 13.28 -17.65 -9.73
C HIS A 252 14.46 -17.66 -8.76
N GLU A 253 15.63 -17.23 -9.22
CA GLU A 253 16.82 -17.08 -8.39
C GLU A 253 16.62 -16.04 -7.29
N ASN A 254 16.16 -14.84 -7.64
CA ASN A 254 15.96 -13.76 -6.67
C ASN A 254 14.89 -14.12 -5.63
N MET A 255 13.80 -14.78 -6.06
CA MET A 255 12.74 -15.26 -5.18
C MET A 255 13.24 -16.33 -4.20
N ARG A 256 14.08 -17.26 -4.68
CA ARG A 256 14.68 -18.32 -3.84
C ARG A 256 15.67 -17.76 -2.82
N ASN A 257 16.37 -16.68 -3.16
CA ASN A 257 17.42 -16.09 -2.33
C ASN A 257 16.92 -15.02 -1.34
N LEU A 258 15.60 -14.84 -1.19
CA LEU A 258 15.04 -13.92 -0.20
C LEU A 258 15.41 -14.36 1.22
N LYS A 259 15.84 -13.41 2.05
CA LYS A 259 16.21 -13.67 3.45
C LYS A 259 14.96 -13.69 4.32
N LEU A 260 14.23 -14.80 4.32
CA LEU A 260 13.00 -14.98 5.08
C LEU A 260 13.27 -15.77 6.37
N HIS A 261 14.09 -15.18 7.25
CA HIS A 261 14.43 -15.73 8.58
C HIS A 261 14.31 -14.66 9.67
N LYS A 262 14.18 -15.06 10.93
CA LYS A 262 14.03 -14.12 12.07
C LYS A 262 15.36 -13.54 12.58
N ASP A 263 16.49 -14.11 12.20
CA ASP A 263 17.83 -13.63 12.58
C ASP A 263 18.27 -12.39 11.77
N GLN A 264 17.47 -11.32 11.84
CA GLN A 264 17.71 -10.02 11.22
C GLN A 264 16.81 -8.97 11.88
N GLU A 265 17.11 -7.69 11.67
CA GLU A 265 16.21 -6.61 12.09
C GLU A 265 14.82 -6.73 11.47
N THR A 266 13.77 -6.46 12.26
CA THR A 266 12.38 -6.70 11.85
C THR A 266 11.98 -5.93 10.59
N HIS A 267 12.48 -4.68 10.44
CA HIS A 267 12.22 -3.89 9.23
C HIS A 267 12.88 -4.50 7.98
N LEU A 268 14.02 -5.19 8.10
CA LEU A 268 14.66 -5.90 6.98
C LEU A 268 13.89 -7.17 6.61
N LEU A 269 13.33 -7.88 7.59
CA LEU A 269 12.43 -9.00 7.31
C LEU A 269 11.17 -8.51 6.56
N ALA A 270 10.58 -7.38 6.96
CA ALA A 270 9.46 -6.77 6.26
C ALA A 270 9.81 -6.41 4.80
N ALA A 271 11.03 -5.91 4.54
CA ALA A 271 11.50 -5.65 3.18
C ALA A 271 11.58 -6.91 2.32
N ASN A 272 12.05 -8.04 2.87
CA ASN A 272 12.11 -9.32 2.15
C ASN A 272 10.71 -9.92 1.92
N LEU A 273 9.82 -9.84 2.91
CA LEU A 273 8.42 -10.25 2.74
C LEU A 273 7.73 -9.41 1.66
N ARG A 274 7.93 -8.08 1.66
CA ARG A 274 7.44 -7.18 0.61
C ARG A 274 7.86 -7.66 -0.78
N ARG A 275 9.14 -7.98 -0.98
CA ARG A 275 9.65 -8.52 -2.25
C ARG A 275 9.00 -9.85 -2.63
N ALA A 276 8.77 -10.73 -1.67
CA ALA A 276 8.08 -12.00 -1.91
C ALA A 276 6.66 -11.79 -2.44
N PHE A 277 5.87 -10.92 -1.81
CA PHE A 277 4.53 -10.58 -2.30
C PHE A 277 4.56 -9.84 -3.65
N SER A 278 5.54 -8.97 -3.86
CA SER A 278 5.78 -8.31 -5.17
C SER A 278 6.02 -9.32 -6.29
N GLY A 279 6.79 -10.39 -6.00
CA GLY A 279 6.98 -11.51 -6.93
C GLY A 279 5.70 -12.28 -7.23
N VAL A 280 4.85 -12.52 -6.22
CA VAL A 280 3.52 -13.13 -6.40
C VAL A 280 2.63 -12.25 -7.29
N VAL A 281 2.63 -10.94 -7.08
CA VAL A 281 1.89 -9.99 -7.94
C VAL A 281 2.43 -10.06 -9.37
N ALA A 282 3.75 -9.99 -9.56
CA ALA A 282 4.36 -10.05 -10.88
C ALA A 282 4.00 -11.34 -11.63
N GLY A 283 4.11 -12.50 -10.98
CA GLY A 283 3.73 -13.79 -11.56
C GLY A 283 2.24 -13.93 -11.89
N ASN A 284 1.37 -13.15 -11.24
CA ASN A 284 -0.07 -13.19 -11.46
C ASN A 284 -0.56 -12.25 -12.58
N VAL A 285 0.03 -11.05 -12.69
CA VAL A 285 -0.56 -9.98 -13.55
C VAL A 285 0.43 -9.24 -14.46
N LYS A 286 1.74 -9.37 -14.29
CA LYS A 286 2.74 -8.67 -15.14
C LYS A 286 3.22 -9.58 -16.27
N ASP A 287 3.29 -9.07 -17.49
CA ASP A 287 3.68 -9.86 -18.69
C ASP A 287 5.02 -10.60 -18.49
N GLU A 288 6.05 -9.91 -18.00
CA GLU A 288 7.36 -10.54 -17.74
C GLU A 288 7.28 -11.65 -16.68
N GLY A 289 6.49 -11.45 -15.62
CA GLY A 289 6.31 -12.44 -14.55
C GLY A 289 5.54 -13.67 -15.02
N ILE A 290 4.44 -13.47 -15.76
CA ILE A 290 3.64 -14.55 -16.35
C ILE A 290 4.51 -15.42 -17.27
N ARG A 291 5.30 -14.80 -18.16
CA ARG A 291 6.21 -15.53 -19.06
C ARG A 291 7.29 -16.30 -18.30
N ALA A 292 7.80 -15.76 -17.19
CA ALA A 292 8.76 -16.46 -16.35
C ALA A 292 8.14 -17.73 -15.74
N ILE A 293 6.90 -17.65 -15.27
CA ILE A 293 6.16 -18.79 -14.73
C ILE A 293 5.87 -19.85 -15.82
N GLU A 294 5.45 -19.43 -17.01
CA GLU A 294 5.20 -20.33 -18.14
C GLU A 294 6.48 -21.09 -18.56
N LYS A 295 7.64 -20.42 -18.51
CA LYS A 295 8.91 -21.00 -18.96
C LYS A 295 9.62 -21.86 -17.90
N HIS A 296 9.57 -21.45 -16.64
CA HIS A 296 10.40 -22.02 -15.57
C HIS A 296 9.59 -22.65 -14.44
N GLY A 297 8.26 -22.58 -14.47
CA GLY A 297 7.36 -23.07 -13.43
C GLY A 297 7.22 -22.08 -12.26
N HIS A 298 6.70 -22.55 -11.13
CA HIS A 298 6.41 -21.73 -9.95
C HIS A 298 7.67 -21.07 -9.36
N PHE A 299 7.51 -19.85 -8.82
CA PHE A 299 8.49 -19.30 -7.88
C PHE A 299 8.54 -20.15 -6.60
N GLU A 300 9.72 -20.62 -6.21
CA GLU A 300 9.92 -21.34 -4.95
C GLU A 300 10.36 -20.36 -3.87
N ILE A 301 9.59 -20.27 -2.78
CA ILE A 301 9.82 -19.33 -1.68
C ILE A 301 10.27 -20.15 -0.47
N HIS A 302 11.47 -19.85 0.03
CA HIS A 302 12.11 -20.57 1.13
C HIS A 302 12.37 -19.63 2.31
N GLY A 303 12.40 -20.18 3.52
CA GLY A 303 12.69 -19.44 4.74
C GLY A 303 12.50 -20.29 5.99
N ASP A 304 12.54 -19.65 7.15
CA ASP A 304 12.26 -20.30 8.42
C ASP A 304 10.81 -20.81 8.45
N ALA A 305 10.60 -22.01 9.00
CA ALA A 305 9.26 -22.60 9.16
C ALA A 305 8.28 -21.67 9.90
N ALA A 306 8.79 -20.90 10.87
CA ALA A 306 8.03 -19.91 11.64
C ALA A 306 7.52 -18.72 10.80
N ILE A 307 8.02 -18.54 9.58
CA ILE A 307 7.60 -17.50 8.62
C ILE A 307 6.85 -18.15 7.44
N MET A 308 7.36 -19.28 6.93
CA MET A 308 6.77 -19.98 5.78
C MET A 308 5.38 -20.54 6.09
N GLY A 309 5.16 -21.10 7.28
CA GLY A 309 3.83 -21.57 7.69
C GLY A 309 2.76 -20.47 7.67
N PRO A 310 2.97 -19.35 8.38
CA PRO A 310 2.05 -18.20 8.35
C PRO A 310 1.86 -17.61 6.94
N MET A 311 2.93 -17.53 6.13
CA MET A 311 2.86 -17.01 4.77
C MET A 311 2.00 -17.90 3.86
N ASP A 312 2.18 -19.22 3.93
CA ASP A 312 1.38 -20.17 3.15
C ASP A 312 -0.10 -20.11 3.54
N ALA A 313 -0.39 -20.07 4.85
CA ALA A 313 -1.75 -19.93 5.36
C ALA A 313 -2.45 -18.65 4.87
N LEU A 314 -1.73 -17.51 4.89
CA LEU A 314 -2.27 -16.24 4.41
C LEU A 314 -2.52 -16.27 2.89
N LEU A 315 -1.57 -16.79 2.12
CA LEU A 315 -1.72 -16.90 0.67
C LEU A 315 -2.86 -17.85 0.28
N ALA A 316 -3.01 -18.98 0.99
CA ALA A 316 -4.13 -19.89 0.81
C ALA A 316 -5.47 -19.22 1.12
N SER A 317 -5.55 -18.36 2.16
CA SER A 317 -6.77 -17.62 2.46
C SER A 317 -7.14 -16.61 1.36
N PHE A 318 -6.15 -15.96 0.73
CA PHE A 318 -6.39 -15.10 -0.43
C PHE A 318 -6.96 -15.85 -1.62
N VAL A 319 -6.51 -17.09 -1.86
CA VAL A 319 -7.05 -17.95 -2.91
C VAL A 319 -8.50 -18.34 -2.58
N ALA A 320 -8.75 -18.83 -1.36
CA ALA A 320 -10.08 -19.25 -0.92
C ALA A 320 -11.12 -18.12 -0.99
N GLN A 321 -10.69 -16.89 -0.69
CA GLN A 321 -11.53 -15.68 -0.73
C GLN A 321 -11.57 -15.02 -2.12
N SER A 322 -11.04 -15.66 -3.17
CA SER A 322 -11.02 -15.14 -4.56
C SER A 322 -10.38 -13.74 -4.71
N ARG A 323 -9.30 -13.49 -3.96
CA ARG A 323 -8.58 -12.19 -3.95
C ARG A 323 -7.39 -12.15 -4.93
N MET A 324 -6.97 -13.30 -5.46
CA MET A 324 -5.81 -13.41 -6.37
C MET A 324 -6.16 -13.19 -7.84
N LYS A 325 -7.45 -13.25 -8.21
CA LYS A 325 -7.92 -13.12 -9.59
C LYS A 325 -9.37 -12.63 -9.61
N LEU A 326 -9.78 -11.98 -10.69
CA LEU A 326 -11.18 -11.64 -10.91
C LEU A 326 -12.05 -12.91 -11.10
N PRO A 327 -13.33 -12.86 -10.72
CA PRO A 327 -14.26 -13.99 -10.88
C PRO A 327 -14.31 -14.53 -12.32
N GLY A 328 -14.55 -15.84 -12.47
CA GLY A 328 -14.78 -16.48 -13.77
C GLY A 328 -13.60 -17.27 -14.36
N LYS A 329 -12.46 -17.35 -13.66
CA LYS A 329 -11.34 -18.25 -14.01
C LYS A 329 -10.76 -18.89 -12.76
N THR A 330 -10.42 -20.17 -12.83
CA THR A 330 -9.65 -20.84 -11.78
C THR A 330 -8.30 -20.13 -11.60
N TYR A 331 -7.91 -19.91 -10.35
CA TYR A 331 -6.59 -19.41 -10.00
C TYR A 331 -5.62 -20.58 -9.88
N THR A 332 -4.53 -20.53 -10.64
CA THR A 332 -3.38 -21.42 -10.46
C THR A 332 -2.29 -20.58 -9.80
N PRO A 333 -1.80 -20.96 -8.60
CA PRO A 333 -0.70 -20.25 -7.94
C PRO A 333 0.50 -20.08 -8.87
N CYS A 334 1.17 -18.92 -8.80
CA CYS A 334 2.45 -18.69 -9.47
C CYS A 334 3.65 -19.02 -8.55
N TYR A 335 3.39 -19.51 -7.34
CA TYR A 335 4.36 -19.73 -6.28
C TYR A 335 4.18 -21.10 -5.65
N ARG A 336 5.21 -21.55 -4.93
CA ARG A 336 5.20 -22.69 -4.03
C ARG A 336 5.99 -22.31 -2.78
N VAL A 337 5.34 -22.33 -1.62
CA VAL A 337 6.03 -22.15 -0.34
C VAL A 337 6.70 -23.46 0.03
N ILE A 338 7.99 -23.41 0.35
CA ILE A 338 8.79 -24.57 0.74
C ILE A 338 9.06 -24.45 2.24
N GLN A 339 8.52 -25.40 3.01
CA GLN A 339 8.61 -25.46 4.47
C GLN A 339 9.76 -26.34 4.94
#